data_AF-A0A7C7L6G6-F1
#
_entry.id   AF-A0A7C7L6G6-F1
#
_cell.length_a   1.000
_cell.length_b   1.000
_cell.length_c   1.000
_cell.angle_alpha   90.00
_cell.angle_beta   90.00
_cell.angle_gamma   90.00
#
_symmetry.space_group_name_H-M   'P 1'
#
loop_
_entity.id
_entity.type
_entity.pdbx_description
1 polymer ?
#
loop_
_entity_poly.entity_id
_entity_poly.type
_entity_poly.pdbx_seq_one_letter_code
_entity_poly.pdbx_strand_id
1 'polypeptide(L)'
;MSKAVGLHKSKQSLRVFDATAGLGRDSFVLACLGATVLGCERHPQVFAALHHGLQRALVDIELGEVLEDRLSFVNGDAIELLSCAANGVVSNFRPDVIYLDPMHPPQKKSALAKKDMRIFREIVGSDADQLDLLEAALKYPVARVVVKRPTHAAPLREGVSHSIKGKTTRFDVYMAQS
;
A
#
# COMPACT_ATOMS: atom_id res chain seq x y z
N MET A 1 -3.11 -2.07 10.88
CA MET A 1 -1.99 -1.93 9.93
C MET A 1 -0.70 -2.57 10.46
N SER A 2 -0.01 -1.99 11.44
CA SER A 2 1.28 -2.49 11.97
C SER A 2 1.31 -3.98 12.37
N LYS A 3 0.24 -4.47 13.01
CA LYS A 3 0.10 -5.90 13.34
C LYS A 3 -0.06 -6.78 12.10
N ALA A 4 -0.73 -6.29 11.06
CA ALA A 4 -1.02 -7.04 9.84
C ALA A 4 0.22 -7.22 8.96
N VAL A 5 1.00 -6.14 8.80
CA VAL A 5 2.30 -6.22 8.13
C VAL A 5 3.34 -6.99 8.95
N GLY A 6 3.11 -7.25 10.24
CA GLY A 6 4.00 -8.08 11.06
C GLY A 6 5.08 -7.32 11.82
N LEU A 7 5.07 -5.98 11.80
CA LEU A 7 6.07 -5.12 12.47
C LEU A 7 6.25 -5.44 13.96
N HIS A 8 5.19 -5.84 14.66
CA HIS A 8 5.24 -6.17 16.09
C HIS A 8 6.03 -7.44 16.46
N LYS A 9 6.42 -8.30 15.49
CA LYS A 9 7.15 -9.56 15.75
C LYS A 9 8.59 -9.54 15.24
N SER A 10 8.93 -8.58 14.39
CA SER A 10 10.23 -8.54 13.73
C SER A 10 11.24 -7.78 14.58
N LYS A 11 12.43 -8.38 14.80
CA LYS A 11 13.60 -7.66 15.34
C LYS A 11 14.34 -6.85 14.25
N GLN A 12 14.02 -7.08 12.98
CA GLN A 12 14.60 -6.41 11.81
C GLN A 12 13.58 -5.48 11.13
N SER A 13 14.06 -4.48 10.39
CA SER A 13 13.17 -3.62 9.60
C SER A 13 12.54 -4.43 8.47
N LEU A 14 11.20 -4.47 8.44
CA LEU A 14 10.43 -5.16 7.40
C LEU A 14 10.35 -4.29 6.15
N ARG A 15 10.55 -4.91 4.98
CA ARG A 15 10.42 -4.26 3.67
C ARG A 15 8.99 -4.43 3.17
N VAL A 16 8.26 -3.33 3.03
CA VAL A 16 6.86 -3.32 2.60
C VAL A 16 6.76 -2.67 1.24
N PHE A 17 6.21 -3.38 0.26
CA PHE A 17 5.79 -2.79 -1.00
C PHE A 17 4.32 -2.36 -0.89
N ASP A 18 4.05 -1.05 -0.86
CA ASP A 18 2.70 -0.50 -0.92
C ASP A 18 2.29 -0.33 -2.39
N ALA A 19 1.49 -1.27 -2.88
CA ALA A 19 1.14 -1.33 -4.30
C ALA A 19 0.08 -0.29 -4.71
N THR A 20 -0.44 0.47 -3.75
CA THR A 20 -1.52 1.45 -3.93
C THR A 20 -1.25 2.69 -3.07
N ALA A 21 -0.07 3.31 -3.25
CA ALA A 21 0.42 4.34 -2.35
C ALA A 21 -0.56 5.52 -2.22
N GLY A 22 -1.21 5.92 -3.32
CA GLY A 22 -2.16 7.03 -3.31
C GLY A 22 -1.51 8.31 -2.81
N LEU A 23 -2.03 8.86 -1.71
CA LEU A 23 -1.45 10.03 -1.05
C LEU A 23 -0.34 9.69 -0.04
N GLY A 24 0.15 8.45 -0.01
CA GLY A 24 1.28 8.00 0.83
C GLY A 24 1.00 7.91 2.33
N ARG A 25 -0.27 8.02 2.76
CA ARG A 25 -0.61 8.07 4.19
C ARG A 25 -0.24 6.80 4.93
N ASP A 26 -0.65 5.65 4.39
CA ASP A 26 -0.36 4.36 5.00
C ASP A 26 1.13 4.01 4.86
N SER A 27 1.73 4.29 3.69
CA SER A 27 3.18 4.19 3.47
C SER A 27 3.98 4.97 4.52
N PHE A 28 3.61 6.24 4.77
CA PHE A 28 4.26 7.09 5.77
C PHE A 28 4.12 6.53 7.18
N VAL A 29 2.92 6.12 7.60
CA VAL A 29 2.71 5.54 8.92
C VAL A 29 3.50 4.24 9.08
N LEU A 30 3.60 3.41 8.04
CA LEU A 30 4.44 2.21 8.07
C LEU A 30 5.92 2.55 8.24
N ALA A 31 6.42 3.55 7.52
CA ALA A 31 7.80 4.03 7.63
C ALA A 31 8.11 4.55 9.04
N CYS A 32 7.25 5.40 9.61
CA CYS A 32 7.39 5.90 10.98
C CYS A 32 7.36 4.79 12.05
N LEU A 33 6.67 3.67 11.77
CA LEU A 33 6.64 2.50 12.64
C LEU A 33 7.83 1.55 12.44
N GLY A 34 8.79 1.95 11.60
CA GLY A 34 10.07 1.28 11.43
C GLY A 34 10.17 0.34 10.23
N ALA A 35 9.17 0.30 9.34
CA ALA A 35 9.30 -0.40 8.06
C ALA A 35 10.19 0.40 7.09
N THR A 36 10.84 -0.30 6.16
CA THR A 36 11.30 0.31 4.91
C THR A 36 10.19 0.10 3.89
N VAL A 37 9.71 1.15 3.26
CA VAL A 37 8.53 1.14 2.40
C VAL A 37 8.92 1.62 1.01
N LEU A 38 8.50 0.88 -0.01
CA LEU A 38 8.45 1.35 -1.39
C LEU A 38 6.98 1.46 -1.80
N GLY A 39 6.48 2.68 -2.01
CA GLY A 39 5.14 2.90 -2.51
C GLY A 39 5.08 3.02 -4.03
N CYS A 40 4.04 2.47 -4.64
CA CYS A 40 3.75 2.54 -6.07
C CYS A 40 2.52 3.40 -6.31
N GLU A 41 2.62 4.35 -7.23
CA GLU A 41 1.49 5.17 -7.68
C GLU A 41 1.46 5.23 -9.20
N ARG A 42 0.33 4.81 -9.80
CA ARG A 42 0.18 4.72 -11.26
C ARG A 42 -0.12 6.07 -11.91
N HIS A 43 -0.81 6.97 -11.20
CA HIS A 43 -1.24 8.24 -11.76
C HIS A 43 -0.14 9.30 -11.66
N PRO A 44 0.43 9.80 -12.78
CA PRO A 44 1.62 10.66 -12.75
C PRO A 44 1.45 11.95 -11.93
N GLN A 45 0.25 12.56 -11.97
CA GLN A 45 -0.07 13.77 -11.21
C GLN A 45 -0.15 13.51 -9.70
N VAL A 46 -0.70 12.35 -9.29
CA VAL A 46 -0.72 11.95 -7.88
C VAL A 46 0.69 11.64 -7.42
N PHE A 47 1.46 10.90 -8.22
CA PHE A 47 2.86 10.61 -7.94
C PHE A 47 3.69 11.89 -7.80
N ALA A 48 3.50 12.88 -8.68
CA ALA A 48 4.23 14.15 -8.61
C ALA A 48 3.92 14.90 -7.30
N ALA A 49 2.64 14.93 -6.88
CA ALA A 49 2.24 15.54 -5.61
C ALA A 49 2.80 14.77 -4.40
N LEU A 50 2.76 13.44 -4.46
CA LEU A 50 3.29 12.53 -3.43
C LEU A 50 4.81 12.71 -3.28
N HIS A 51 5.54 12.68 -4.39
CA HIS A 51 6.98 12.86 -4.43
C HIS A 51 7.38 14.25 -3.93
N HIS A 52 6.68 15.31 -4.35
CA HIS A 52 6.91 16.65 -3.82
C HIS A 52 6.66 16.74 -2.30
N GLY A 53 5.63 16.05 -1.79
CA GLY A 53 5.39 15.93 -0.36
C GLY A 53 6.53 15.24 0.38
N LEU A 54 7.06 14.13 -0.16
CA LEU A 54 8.21 13.44 0.41
C LEU A 54 9.46 14.31 0.45
N GLN A 55 9.79 15.01 -0.64
CA GLN A 55 10.94 15.92 -0.69
C GLN A 55 10.88 17.00 0.40
N ARG A 56 9.69 17.52 0.69
CA ARG A 56 9.47 18.47 1.79
C ARG A 56 9.62 17.84 3.17
N ALA A 57 9.24 16.58 3.33
CA ALA A 57 9.40 15.85 4.59
C ALA A 57 10.87 15.48 4.85
N LEU A 58 11.66 15.24 3.80
CA LEU A 58 13.08 14.89 3.92
C LEU A 58 13.98 16.07 4.33
N VAL A 59 13.57 17.31 4.06
CA VAL A 59 14.30 18.51 4.52
C VAL A 59 13.96 18.94 5.95
N ASP A 60 12.96 18.32 6.57
CA ASP A 60 12.65 18.54 7.98
C ASP A 60 13.62 17.73 8.85
N ILE A 61 14.14 18.33 9.92
CA ILE A 61 15.21 17.73 10.74
C ILE A 61 14.72 16.44 11.41
N GLU A 62 13.51 16.45 11.98
CA GLU A 62 13.01 15.29 12.74
C GLU A 62 12.46 14.21 11.81
N LEU A 63 11.74 14.61 10.76
CA LEU A 63 11.16 13.66 9.82
C LEU A 63 12.18 13.11 8.82
N GLY A 64 13.15 13.91 8.40
CA GLY A 64 14.20 13.52 7.45
C GLY A 64 14.99 12.33 7.97
N GLU A 65 15.50 12.41 9.20
CA GLU A 65 16.25 11.32 9.84
C GLU A 65 15.46 9.99 9.91
N VAL A 66 14.14 10.07 10.05
CA VAL A 66 13.28 8.88 10.10
C VAL A 66 13.01 8.31 8.71
N LEU A 67 12.84 9.16 7.70
CA LEU A 67 12.30 8.77 6.39
C LEU A 67 13.34 8.52 5.31
N GLU A 68 14.54 9.10 5.41
CA GLU A 68 15.56 9.12 4.36
C GLU A 68 15.84 7.72 3.78
N ASP A 69 16.02 6.73 4.66
CA ASP A 69 16.26 5.33 4.27
C ASP A 69 15.02 4.43 4.37
N ARG A 70 13.85 5.00 4.69
CA ARG A 70 12.63 4.23 4.98
C ARG A 70 11.48 4.47 4.03
N LEU A 71 11.44 5.57 3.27
CA LEU A 71 10.27 5.88 2.45
C LEU A 71 10.63 6.22 0.99
N SER A 72 10.49 5.20 0.17
CA SER A 72 10.52 5.11 -1.29
C SER A 72 9.22 5.46 -2.03
N PHE A 73 9.23 6.11 -3.20
CA PHE A 73 8.10 6.04 -4.14
C PHE A 73 8.56 5.79 -5.59
N VAL A 74 7.78 5.01 -6.33
CA VAL A 74 7.95 4.77 -7.77
C VAL A 74 6.65 5.08 -8.52
N ASN A 75 6.77 5.70 -9.69
CA ASN A 75 5.64 5.87 -10.61
C ASN A 75 5.54 4.65 -11.52
N GLY A 76 4.37 4.01 -11.55
CA GLY A 76 4.14 2.85 -12.40
C GLY A 76 2.89 2.07 -12.01
N ASP A 77 2.55 1.09 -12.83
CA ASP A 77 1.48 0.15 -12.55
C ASP A 77 2.02 -1.01 -11.69
N ALA A 78 1.42 -1.22 -10.51
CA ALA A 78 1.86 -2.26 -9.59
C ALA A 78 1.73 -3.68 -10.18
N ILE A 79 0.74 -3.96 -11.03
CA ILE A 79 0.56 -5.26 -11.70
C ILE A 79 1.76 -5.52 -12.61
N GLU A 80 2.16 -4.53 -13.41
CA GLU A 80 3.32 -4.63 -14.30
C GLU A 80 4.62 -4.77 -13.51
N LEU A 81 4.80 -3.97 -12.46
CA LEU A 81 6.00 -4.00 -11.62
C LEU A 81 6.17 -5.31 -10.86
N LEU A 82 5.07 -5.92 -10.40
CA LEU A 82 5.08 -7.24 -9.75
C LEU A 82 5.35 -8.37 -10.76
N SER A 83 4.88 -8.22 -12.00
CA SER A 83 5.10 -9.21 -13.07
C SER A 83 6.56 -9.23 -13.57
N CYS A 84 7.28 -8.12 -13.48
CA CYS A 84 8.68 -7.98 -13.88
C CYS A 84 9.67 -8.52 -12.83
N ALA A 85 9.56 -9.80 -12.48
CA ALA A 85 10.25 -10.40 -11.33
C ALA A 85 11.79 -10.50 -11.43
N ALA A 86 12.38 -10.46 -12.63
CA ALA A 86 13.81 -10.78 -12.81
C ALA A 86 14.77 -9.60 -12.60
N ASN A 87 14.38 -8.35 -12.91
CA ASN A 87 15.24 -7.17 -12.84
C ASN A 87 14.47 -5.85 -12.58
N GLY A 88 13.24 -5.92 -12.05
CA GLY A 88 12.41 -4.75 -11.77
C GLY A 88 12.72 -4.06 -10.43
N VAL A 89 12.22 -2.83 -10.27
CA VAL A 89 12.36 -2.05 -9.02
C VAL A 89 11.90 -2.82 -7.78
N VAL A 90 10.82 -3.61 -7.89
CA VAL A 90 10.29 -4.42 -6.79
C VAL A 90 11.24 -5.58 -6.46
N SER A 91 11.83 -6.23 -7.47
CA SER A 91 12.81 -7.31 -7.27
C SER A 91 14.10 -6.83 -6.60
N ASN A 92 14.57 -5.61 -6.93
CA ASN A 92 15.68 -4.97 -6.24
C ASN A 92 15.29 -4.59 -4.80
N PHE A 93 14.04 -4.20 -4.60
CA PHE A 93 13.47 -3.88 -3.31
C PHE A 93 13.14 -5.11 -2.44
N ARG A 94 13.09 -6.34 -2.97
CA ARG A 94 12.86 -7.61 -2.22
C ARG A 94 11.89 -7.45 -1.04
N PRO A 95 10.60 -7.13 -1.28
CA PRO A 95 9.64 -6.92 -0.21
C PRO A 95 9.39 -8.21 0.58
N ASP A 96 9.26 -8.10 1.90
CA ASP A 96 8.76 -9.16 2.77
C ASP A 96 7.22 -9.25 2.73
N VAL A 97 6.59 -8.09 2.48
CA VAL A 97 5.15 -7.89 2.53
C VAL A 97 4.70 -7.02 1.36
N ILE A 98 3.61 -7.41 0.71
CA ILE A 98 2.88 -6.53 -0.20
C ILE A 98 1.63 -6.01 0.50
N TYR A 99 1.42 -4.70 0.47
CA TYR A 99 0.28 -4.01 1.05
C TYR A 99 -0.60 -3.42 -0.05
N LEU A 100 -1.91 -3.66 0.04
CA LEU A 100 -2.93 -3.20 -0.89
C LEU A 100 -4.04 -2.44 -0.12
N ASP A 101 -4.33 -1.21 -0.51
CA ASP A 101 -5.49 -0.39 -0.11
C ASP A 101 -6.26 0.07 -1.37
N PRO A 102 -6.84 -0.88 -2.13
CA PRO A 102 -7.55 -0.53 -3.34
C PRO A 102 -8.78 0.32 -2.98
N MET A 103 -9.00 1.41 -3.70
CA MET A 103 -10.06 2.34 -3.35
C MET A 103 -11.43 1.65 -3.43
N HIS A 104 -12.17 1.64 -2.34
CA HIS A 104 -13.52 1.07 -2.37
C HIS A 104 -14.48 1.95 -3.18
N PRO A 105 -15.31 1.35 -4.06
CA PRO A 105 -16.39 2.09 -4.68
C PRO A 105 -17.32 2.62 -3.56
N PRO A 106 -17.79 3.87 -3.67
CA PRO A 106 -18.63 4.47 -2.63
C PRO A 106 -19.94 3.69 -2.50
N GLN A 107 -20.32 3.36 -1.27
CA GLN A 107 -21.72 3.01 -0.99
C GLN A 107 -22.56 4.28 -1.17
N LYS A 108 -23.77 4.13 -1.74
CA LYS A 108 -24.71 5.19 -2.15
C LYS A 108 -25.14 6.18 -1.03
N LYS A 109 -24.65 6.06 0.20
CA LYS A 109 -25.00 6.94 1.31
C LYS A 109 -23.80 7.15 2.25
N SER A 110 -23.02 8.21 2.05
CA SER A 110 -22.52 9.02 3.17
C SER A 110 -22.01 10.38 2.70
N ALA A 111 -22.21 11.35 3.58
CA ALA A 111 -22.09 12.78 3.37
C ALA A 111 -20.72 13.23 2.83
N LEU A 112 -20.77 14.24 1.96
CA LEU A 112 -19.70 15.18 1.59
C LEU A 112 -18.29 14.69 1.95
N ALA A 113 -17.76 13.73 1.18
CA ALA A 113 -16.33 13.44 1.22
C ALA A 113 -15.55 14.76 1.03
N LYS A 114 -14.53 14.98 1.88
CA LYS A 114 -13.63 16.15 1.83
C LYS A 114 -13.23 16.39 0.37
N LYS A 115 -13.23 17.65 -0.07
CA LYS A 115 -13.09 18.08 -1.48
C LYS A 115 -11.95 17.34 -2.21
N ASP A 116 -10.84 17.11 -1.52
CA ASP A 116 -9.65 16.38 -2.00
C ASP A 116 -9.95 14.93 -2.41
N MET A 117 -10.86 14.24 -1.71
CA MET A 117 -11.23 12.85 -2.03
C MET A 117 -12.23 12.74 -3.18
N ARG A 118 -12.95 13.81 -3.51
CA ARG A 118 -13.77 13.86 -4.72
C ARG A 118 -12.91 14.05 -5.96
N ILE A 119 -11.98 15.00 -5.91
CA ILE A 119 -11.03 15.27 -7.01
C ILE A 119 -10.17 14.03 -7.27
N PHE A 120 -9.67 13.37 -6.23
CA PHE A 120 -8.90 12.14 -6.37
C PHE A 120 -9.68 11.00 -7.05
N ARG A 121 -10.97 10.88 -6.74
CA ARG A 121 -11.83 9.82 -7.31
C ARG A 121 -12.22 10.08 -8.76
N GLU A 122 -12.43 11.35 -9.14
CA GLU A 122 -12.71 11.73 -10.53
C GLU A 122 -11.52 11.47 -11.45
N ILE A 123 -10.30 11.58 -10.90
CA ILE A 123 -9.05 11.36 -11.63
C ILE A 123 -8.70 9.86 -11.73
N VAL A 124 -8.95 9.07 -10.68
CA VAL A 124 -8.42 7.68 -10.58
C VAL A 124 -9.40 6.60 -11.06
N GLY A 125 -10.69 6.88 -11.19
CA GLY A 125 -11.70 5.90 -11.64
C GLY A 125 -11.96 4.78 -10.63
N SER A 126 -12.89 3.87 -10.95
CA SER A 126 -13.06 2.63 -10.18
C SER A 126 -11.98 1.65 -10.59
N ASP A 127 -11.13 1.23 -9.64
CA ASP A 127 -10.17 0.14 -9.83
C ASP A 127 -10.93 -1.13 -10.27
N ALA A 128 -11.07 -1.36 -11.57
CA ALA A 128 -11.67 -2.58 -12.11
C ALA A 128 -10.72 -3.78 -11.94
N ASP A 129 -9.45 -3.48 -11.64
CA ASP A 129 -8.28 -4.34 -11.59
C ASP A 129 -7.88 -4.76 -10.16
N GLN A 130 -8.71 -4.50 -9.14
CA GLN A 130 -8.40 -4.87 -7.74
C GLN A 130 -8.13 -6.37 -7.56
N LEU A 131 -8.85 -7.21 -8.30
CA LEU A 131 -8.64 -8.65 -8.30
C LEU A 131 -7.34 -9.02 -8.99
N ASP A 132 -7.05 -8.43 -10.15
CA ASP A 132 -5.82 -8.69 -10.90
C ASP A 132 -4.58 -8.26 -10.10
N LEU A 133 -4.66 -7.12 -9.40
CA LEU A 133 -3.63 -6.66 -8.47
C LEU A 133 -3.41 -7.64 -7.31
N LEU A 134 -4.48 -8.15 -6.71
CA LEU A 134 -4.36 -9.16 -5.67
C LEU A 134 -3.74 -10.46 -6.21
N GLU A 135 -4.13 -10.92 -7.40
CA GLU A 135 -3.53 -12.10 -8.04
C GLU A 135 -2.04 -11.89 -8.34
N ALA A 136 -1.65 -10.72 -8.86
CA ALA A 136 -0.25 -10.38 -9.09
C ALA A 136 0.56 -10.38 -7.79
N ALA A 137 0.00 -9.80 -6.72
CA ALA A 137 0.64 -9.77 -5.41
C ALA A 137 0.80 -11.17 -4.80
N LEU A 138 -0.21 -12.04 -4.93
CA LEU A 138 -0.18 -13.41 -4.41
C LEU A 138 0.79 -14.33 -5.16
N LYS A 139 1.05 -14.05 -6.44
CA LYS A 139 2.05 -14.77 -7.26
C LYS A 139 3.48 -14.31 -6.99
N TYR A 140 3.67 -13.14 -6.38
CA TYR A 140 4.99 -12.64 -6.05
C TYR A 140 5.56 -13.39 -4.82
N PRO A 141 6.85 -13.75 -4.80
CA PRO A 141 7.46 -14.52 -3.72
C PRO A 141 7.67 -13.69 -2.44
N VAL A 142 6.59 -13.36 -1.75
CA VAL A 142 6.57 -12.68 -0.44
C VAL A 142 6.00 -13.58 0.66
N ALA A 143 6.28 -13.26 1.92
CA ALA A 143 5.74 -14.04 3.04
C ALA A 143 4.23 -13.81 3.25
N ARG A 144 3.72 -12.64 2.90
CA ARG A 144 2.30 -12.30 3.02
C ARG A 144 1.88 -11.13 2.14
N VAL A 145 0.60 -11.14 1.78
CA VAL A 145 -0.11 -10.02 1.15
C VAL A 145 -1.17 -9.51 2.12
N VAL A 146 -1.22 -8.21 2.34
CA VAL A 146 -2.15 -7.55 3.27
C VAL A 146 -3.08 -6.65 2.49
N VAL A 147 -4.39 -6.85 2.63
CA VAL A 147 -5.42 -6.05 1.97
C VAL A 147 -6.23 -5.27 3.00
N LYS A 148 -6.24 -3.95 2.89
CA LYS A 148 -7.10 -3.08 3.68
C LYS A 148 -8.54 -3.09 3.13
N ARG A 149 -9.53 -3.23 4.01
CA ARG A 149 -10.95 -3.32 3.68
C ARG A 149 -11.82 -2.66 4.77
N PRO A 150 -12.97 -2.05 4.46
CA PRO A 150 -13.98 -1.69 5.43
C PRO A 150 -14.44 -2.94 6.18
N THR A 151 -14.70 -2.81 7.49
CA THR A 151 -15.08 -3.94 8.33
C THR A 151 -16.28 -4.74 7.77
N HIS A 152 -17.22 -4.06 7.10
CA HIS A 152 -18.44 -4.65 6.53
C HIS A 152 -18.30 -5.18 5.09
N ALA A 153 -17.24 -4.84 4.37
CA ALA A 153 -17.10 -5.26 2.97
C ALA A 153 -16.76 -6.76 2.89
N ALA A 154 -17.17 -7.49 1.86
CA ALA A 154 -16.65 -8.85 1.64
C ALA A 154 -15.11 -8.82 1.43
N PRO A 155 -14.38 -9.91 1.69
CA PRO A 155 -13.00 -10.05 1.19
C PRO A 155 -12.94 -9.84 -0.32
N LEU A 156 -11.77 -9.42 -0.85
CA LEU A 156 -11.59 -9.32 -2.30
C LEU A 156 -11.62 -10.71 -2.96
N ARG A 157 -11.01 -11.70 -2.29
CA ARG A 157 -10.98 -13.09 -2.71
C ARG A 157 -11.14 -13.98 -1.47
N GLU A 158 -11.57 -15.21 -1.68
CA GLU A 158 -11.46 -16.27 -0.68
C GLU A 158 -9.99 -16.59 -0.33
N GLY A 159 -9.76 -17.37 0.73
CA GLY A 159 -8.40 -17.76 1.14
C GLY A 159 -7.70 -16.79 2.09
N VAL A 160 -8.44 -15.85 2.70
CA VAL A 160 -7.92 -15.05 3.81
C VAL A 160 -7.51 -15.97 4.95
N SER A 161 -6.23 -15.94 5.33
CA SER A 161 -5.71 -16.75 6.44
C SER A 161 -6.26 -16.22 7.78
N HIS A 162 -6.20 -14.91 7.98
CA HIS A 162 -6.76 -14.24 9.13
C HIS A 162 -6.97 -12.76 8.84
N SER A 163 -7.82 -12.10 9.63
CA SER A 163 -8.07 -10.67 9.51
C SER A 163 -7.80 -9.96 10.83
N ILE A 164 -7.16 -8.79 10.76
CA ILE A 164 -6.99 -7.90 11.91
C ILE A 164 -8.03 -6.80 11.82
N LYS A 165 -9.02 -6.84 12.71
CA LYS A 165 -10.15 -5.90 12.74
C LYS A 165 -9.82 -4.68 13.58
N GLY A 166 -10.06 -3.49 13.02
CA GLY A 166 -10.18 -2.23 13.74
C GLY A 166 -11.65 -1.81 13.84
N LYS A 167 -11.90 -0.53 14.20
CA LYS A 167 -13.26 0.00 14.34
C LYS A 167 -14.02 0.05 13.00
N THR A 168 -13.43 0.70 12.00
CA THR A 168 -14.06 0.95 10.68
C THR A 168 -13.38 0.19 9.53
N THR A 169 -12.17 -0.30 9.78
CA THR A 169 -11.30 -0.93 8.79
C THR A 169 -10.78 -2.24 9.36
N ARG A 170 -10.66 -3.26 8.51
CA ARG A 170 -9.93 -4.49 8.78
C ARG A 170 -8.81 -4.66 7.75
N PHE A 171 -7.85 -5.51 8.10
CA PHE A 171 -6.74 -5.91 7.24
C PHE A 171 -6.83 -7.42 7.05
N ASP A 172 -7.18 -7.85 5.85
CA ASP A 172 -7.23 -9.26 5.45
C ASP A 172 -5.80 -9.69 5.07
N VAL A 173 -5.31 -10.77 5.69
CA VAL A 173 -3.95 -11.29 5.48
C VAL A 173 -4.04 -12.59 4.70
N TYR A 174 -3.35 -12.64 3.57
CA TYR A 174 -3.13 -13.82 2.76
C TYR A 174 -1.69 -14.27 2.94
N MET A 175 -1.49 -15.56 3.20
CA MET A 175 -0.15 -16.16 3.22
C MET A 175 0.17 -16.54 1.78
N ALA A 176 1.17 -15.89 1.18
CA ALA A 176 1.63 -16.27 -0.15
C ALA A 176 2.49 -17.52 -0.03
N GLN A 177 2.30 -18.48 -0.94
CA GLN A 177 3.07 -19.73 -0.93
C GLN A 177 4.51 -19.39 -1.32
N SER A 178 5.43 -19.66 -0.39
CA SER A 178 6.88 -19.54 -0.62
C SER A 178 7.37 -20.64 -1.53
#